data_AF-A0A4P2QNP8-F1
#
_entry.id   AF-A0A4P2QNP8-F1
#
_cell.length_a   1.000
_cell.length_b   1.000
_cell.length_c   1.000
_cell.angle_alpha   90.00
_cell.angle_beta   90.00
_cell.angle_gamma   90.00
#
_symmetry.space_group_name_H-M   'P 1'
#
loop_
_entity.id
_entity.type
_entity.pdbx_description
1 polymer ?
#
loop_
_entity_poly.entity_id
_entity_poly.type
_entity_poly.pdbx_seq_one_letter_code
_entity_poly.pdbx_strand_id
1 'polypeptide(L)'
;MVERASSAGAPREVSAALAPTDPLGALNQAFLDAYAARREAVLAGIEPIIAQIDDSLILRRGGRRFEGPARTRRYHELKVVAHAPLAVHALLSGRRGALDGAARGRLAELRQRIAAAAADLDGRGFTPEQLARQRRILGASLALLDEASAAGGVAPEALSAFTRAQTPDVLLNAEDAARDQIETMHATVEAWKRDMTPDERERLRAVVAVSHMARPGNVAAQYFSITLGETWQGRFDQEDLRPGKRVLTAEATFDEAEAFALLATHALDAGVATRFFGEETRLSRDILADAAERILAGMFHKEPEPPGEAGAGG
;
A
#
# COMPACT_ATOMS: atom_id res chain seq x y z
N MET A 1 60.08 -29.37 -31.26
CA MET A 1 60.29 -28.27 -30.29
C MET A 1 58.92 -27.84 -29.81
N VAL A 2 58.72 -27.99 -28.51
CA VAL A 2 57.45 -27.78 -27.80
C VAL A 2 57.24 -26.29 -27.61
N GLU A 3 56.07 -25.76 -27.91
CA GLU A 3 55.51 -24.66 -27.13
C GLU A 3 53.98 -24.71 -27.17
N ARG A 4 53.41 -25.16 -26.05
CA ARG A 4 51.99 -25.02 -25.74
C ARG A 4 51.74 -23.56 -25.40
N ALA A 5 50.99 -22.87 -26.24
CA ALA A 5 50.44 -21.57 -25.89
C ALA A 5 49.41 -21.74 -24.76
N SER A 6 49.69 -21.00 -23.69
CA SER A 6 48.96 -20.87 -22.43
C SER A 6 47.45 -20.76 -22.59
N SER A 7 46.70 -21.58 -21.84
CA SER A 7 45.26 -21.40 -21.66
C SER A 7 45.03 -20.09 -20.89
N ALA A 8 44.50 -19.08 -21.57
CA ALA A 8 43.90 -17.93 -20.91
C ALA A 8 42.82 -18.44 -19.94
N GLY A 9 43.09 -18.31 -18.64
CA GLY A 9 42.13 -18.67 -17.60
C GLY A 9 40.86 -17.85 -17.80
N ALA A 10 39.72 -18.54 -17.93
CA ALA A 10 38.41 -17.91 -17.87
C ALA A 10 38.32 -17.07 -16.58
N PRO A 11 37.68 -15.88 -16.61
CA PRO A 11 37.46 -15.10 -15.40
C PRO A 11 36.72 -15.98 -14.40
N ARG A 12 37.34 -16.21 -13.23
CA ARG A 12 36.67 -16.85 -12.09
C ARG A 12 35.40 -16.05 -11.82
N GLU A 13 34.24 -16.71 -11.85
CA GLU A 13 33.03 -16.16 -11.26
C GLU A 13 33.33 -15.84 -9.80
N VAL A 14 33.51 -14.55 -9.50
CA VAL A 14 33.64 -14.08 -8.14
C VAL A 14 32.22 -14.02 -7.61
N SER A 15 31.79 -15.08 -6.93
CA SER A 15 30.56 -15.04 -6.15
C SER A 15 30.72 -13.94 -5.09
N ALA A 16 29.81 -12.97 -5.09
CA ALA A 16 29.77 -11.93 -4.06
C ALA A 16 29.33 -12.48 -2.69
N ALA A 17 28.72 -13.68 -2.66
CA ALA A 17 28.29 -14.33 -1.43
C ALA A 17 29.45 -15.04 -0.73
N LEU A 18 29.45 -14.99 0.61
CA LEU A 18 30.33 -15.81 1.43
C LEU A 18 30.14 -17.29 1.08
N ALA A 19 31.23 -18.06 1.11
CA ALA A 19 31.13 -19.50 0.92
C ALA A 19 30.28 -20.13 2.05
N PRO A 20 29.53 -21.22 1.79
CA PRO A 20 28.72 -21.88 2.83
C PRO A 20 29.50 -22.33 4.08
N THR A 21 30.81 -22.53 3.95
CA THR A 21 31.73 -22.93 5.04
C THR A 21 32.45 -21.75 5.68
N ASP A 22 32.18 -20.52 5.27
CA ASP A 22 32.83 -19.32 5.80
C ASP A 22 32.39 -19.07 7.25
N PRO A 23 33.32 -18.97 8.22
CA PRO A 23 32.99 -18.65 9.61
C PRO A 23 32.20 -17.35 9.79
N LEU A 24 32.37 -16.37 8.90
CA LEU A 24 31.59 -15.13 8.91
C LEU A 24 30.12 -15.39 8.52
N GLY A 25 29.87 -16.37 7.66
CA GLY A 25 28.52 -16.82 7.33
C GLY A 25 27.83 -17.43 8.56
N ALA A 26 28.54 -18.28 9.30
CA ALA A 26 28.03 -18.86 10.54
C ALA A 26 27.77 -17.81 11.63
N LEU A 27 28.67 -16.83 11.79
CA LEU A 27 28.48 -15.72 12.72
C LEU A 27 27.27 -14.86 12.35
N ASN A 28 27.12 -14.52 11.06
CA ASN A 28 25.96 -13.78 10.57
C ASN A 28 24.66 -14.56 10.81
N GLN A 29 24.65 -15.87 10.57
CA GLN A 29 23.49 -16.70 10.85
C GLN A 29 23.14 -16.71 12.34
N ALA A 30 24.12 -16.83 13.23
CA ALA A 30 23.89 -16.75 14.68
C ALA A 30 23.27 -15.40 15.11
N PHE A 31 23.69 -14.30 14.49
CA PHE A 31 23.06 -12.99 14.68
C PHE A 31 21.59 -12.99 14.20
N LEU A 32 21.33 -13.47 12.99
CA LEU A 32 19.96 -13.53 12.43
C LEU A 32 19.03 -14.37 13.30
N ASP A 33 19.49 -15.52 13.79
CA ASP A 33 18.73 -16.41 14.67
C ASP A 33 18.42 -15.74 16.01
N ALA A 34 19.42 -15.10 16.63
CA ALA A 34 19.24 -14.37 17.90
C ALA A 34 18.30 -13.17 17.74
N TYR A 35 18.43 -12.44 16.63
CA TYR A 35 17.56 -11.32 16.30
C TYR A 35 16.12 -11.78 16.08
N ALA A 36 15.90 -12.84 15.30
CA ALA A 36 14.59 -13.42 15.07
C ALA A 36 13.93 -13.88 16.38
N ALA A 37 14.66 -14.63 17.22
CA ALA A 37 14.16 -15.07 18.52
C ALA A 37 13.79 -13.88 19.42
N ARG A 38 14.59 -12.81 19.41
CA ARG A 38 14.29 -11.61 20.19
C ARG A 38 13.07 -10.86 19.65
N ARG A 39 12.90 -10.77 18.33
CA ARG A 39 11.74 -10.17 17.68
C ARG A 39 10.45 -10.89 18.09
N GLU A 40 10.44 -12.22 18.10
CA GLU A 40 9.28 -13.00 18.57
C GLU A 40 8.95 -12.71 20.04
N ALA A 41 9.97 -12.64 20.91
CA ALA A 41 9.78 -12.29 22.32
C ALA A 41 9.26 -10.85 22.51
N VAL A 42 9.70 -9.91 21.67
CA VAL A 42 9.19 -8.54 21.64
C VAL A 42 7.72 -8.54 21.21
N LEU A 43 7.39 -9.24 20.12
CA LEU A 43 6.01 -9.33 19.63
C LEU A 43 5.05 -9.85 20.71
N ALA A 44 5.44 -10.90 21.43
CA ALA A 44 4.65 -11.45 22.54
C ALA A 44 4.39 -10.45 23.69
N GLY A 45 5.21 -9.39 23.79
CA GLY A 45 5.04 -8.31 24.76
C GLY A 45 4.31 -7.07 24.24
N ILE A 46 4.03 -6.99 22.93
CA ILE A 46 3.33 -5.84 22.33
C ILE A 46 1.84 -6.22 22.18
N GLU A 47 1.05 -5.90 23.21
CA GLU A 47 -0.40 -6.01 23.20
C GLU A 47 -1.04 -4.81 23.92
N PRO A 48 -2.23 -4.33 23.50
CA PRO A 48 -3.00 -4.79 22.34
C PRO A 48 -2.45 -4.25 21.00
N ILE A 49 -2.61 -5.02 19.93
CA ILE A 49 -2.22 -4.62 18.56
C ILE A 49 -3.32 -4.91 17.54
N ILE A 50 -3.48 -4.01 16.58
CA ILE A 50 -4.42 -4.13 15.47
C ILE A 50 -3.67 -4.22 14.14
N ALA A 51 -4.09 -5.12 13.26
CA ALA A 51 -3.73 -5.09 11.84
C ALA A 51 -4.96 -4.75 11.00
N GLN A 52 -4.82 -3.85 10.02
CA GLN A 52 -5.77 -3.70 8.93
C GLN A 52 -5.21 -4.40 7.70
N ILE A 53 -5.90 -5.46 7.25
CA ILE A 53 -5.52 -6.28 6.10
C ILE A 53 -6.79 -6.49 5.28
N ASP A 54 -6.76 -6.04 4.02
CA ASP A 54 -7.90 -6.11 3.11
C ASP A 54 -9.23 -5.66 3.77
N ASP A 55 -10.21 -6.56 3.84
CA ASP A 55 -11.55 -6.27 4.36
C ASP A 55 -11.66 -6.46 5.87
N SER A 56 -10.57 -6.84 6.55
CA SER A 56 -10.56 -7.21 7.97
C SER A 56 -9.72 -6.26 8.83
N LEU A 57 -10.19 -6.08 10.05
CA LEU A 57 -9.39 -5.67 11.20
C LEU A 57 -9.13 -6.89 12.07
N ILE A 58 -7.90 -7.04 12.53
CA ILE A 58 -7.49 -8.17 13.37
C ILE A 58 -6.85 -7.60 14.63
N LEU A 59 -7.44 -7.88 15.79
CA LEU A 59 -6.92 -7.50 17.10
C LEU A 59 -6.29 -8.71 17.80
N ARG A 60 -5.06 -8.55 18.27
CA ARG A 60 -4.44 -9.46 19.26
C ARG A 60 -4.42 -8.79 20.62
N ARG A 61 -5.02 -9.45 21.60
CA ARG A 61 -5.14 -8.95 22.98
C ARG A 61 -5.35 -10.09 23.97
N GLY A 62 -4.53 -10.15 25.02
CA GLY A 62 -4.62 -11.14 26.08
C GLY A 62 -4.44 -12.57 25.56
N GLY A 63 -3.54 -12.77 24.59
CA GLY A 63 -3.35 -14.06 23.93
C GLY A 63 -4.51 -14.52 23.06
N ARG A 64 -5.50 -13.66 22.79
CA ARG A 64 -6.68 -13.95 21.96
C ARG A 64 -6.63 -13.16 20.66
N ARG A 65 -7.13 -13.77 19.59
CA ARG A 65 -7.36 -13.14 18.29
C ARG A 65 -8.84 -12.78 18.15
N PHE A 66 -9.11 -11.54 17.78
CA PHE A 66 -10.43 -11.03 17.42
C PHE A 66 -10.38 -10.53 15.99
N GLU A 67 -11.44 -10.74 15.25
CA GLU A 67 -11.57 -10.28 13.87
C GLU A 67 -12.90 -9.55 13.71
N GLY A 68 -12.85 -8.45 12.97
CA GLY A 68 -14.02 -7.64 12.66
C GLY A 68 -13.84 -6.98 11.30
N PRO A 69 -14.92 -6.45 10.70
CA PRO A 69 -14.85 -5.85 9.38
C PRO A 69 -14.08 -4.52 9.44
N ALA A 70 -13.30 -4.25 8.39
CA ALA A 70 -12.72 -2.94 8.09
C ALA A 70 -13.60 -2.13 7.13
N ARG A 71 -14.48 -2.80 6.38
CA ARG A 71 -15.39 -2.18 5.40
C ARG A 71 -16.56 -3.11 5.11
N THR A 72 -17.62 -2.59 4.52
CA THR A 72 -18.79 -3.39 4.14
C THR A 72 -18.78 -3.72 2.64
N ARG A 73 -19.80 -4.46 2.20
CA ARG A 73 -20.06 -4.69 0.78
C ARG A 73 -20.22 -3.38 -0.01
N ARG A 74 -20.76 -2.31 0.60
CA ARG A 74 -21.01 -1.03 -0.08
C ARG A 74 -19.73 -0.41 -0.62
N TYR A 75 -18.62 -0.50 0.13
CA TYR A 75 -17.29 -0.10 -0.33
C TYR A 75 -16.95 -0.70 -1.69
N HIS A 76 -17.08 -2.04 -1.82
CA HIS A 76 -16.71 -2.74 -3.05
C HIS A 76 -17.64 -2.40 -4.21
N GLU A 77 -18.93 -2.24 -3.96
CA GLU A 77 -19.89 -1.88 -5.00
C GLU A 77 -19.58 -0.49 -5.59
N LEU A 78 -19.28 0.49 -4.74
CA LEU A 78 -18.90 1.84 -5.19
C LEU A 78 -17.54 1.85 -5.91
N LYS A 79 -16.54 1.16 -5.34
CA LYS A 79 -15.19 1.03 -5.92
C LYS A 79 -15.22 0.36 -7.29
N VAL A 80 -15.93 -0.75 -7.43
CA VAL A 80 -15.98 -1.51 -8.68
C VAL A 80 -16.66 -0.71 -9.79
N VAL A 81 -17.74 0.03 -9.49
CA VAL A 81 -18.35 0.92 -10.50
C VAL A 81 -17.39 2.03 -10.89
N ALA A 82 -16.65 2.61 -9.95
CA ALA A 82 -15.62 3.61 -10.24
C ALA A 82 -14.48 3.09 -11.15
N HIS A 83 -14.22 1.78 -11.16
CA HIS A 83 -13.25 1.17 -12.07
C HIS A 83 -13.72 1.08 -13.53
N ALA A 84 -15.03 1.13 -13.81
CA ALA A 84 -15.55 0.98 -15.17
C ALA A 84 -14.97 2.03 -16.16
N PRO A 85 -15.03 3.36 -15.89
CA PRO A 85 -14.44 4.34 -16.80
C PRO A 85 -12.92 4.24 -16.90
N LEU A 86 -12.23 3.80 -15.84
CA LEU A 86 -10.78 3.55 -15.86
C LEU A 86 -10.43 2.35 -16.76
N ALA A 87 -11.20 1.28 -16.70
CA ALA A 87 -11.02 0.11 -17.56
C ALA A 87 -11.26 0.45 -19.04
N VAL A 88 -12.28 1.27 -19.33
CA VAL A 88 -12.51 1.81 -20.68
C VAL A 88 -11.31 2.61 -21.15
N HIS A 89 -10.79 3.52 -20.32
CA HIS A 89 -9.60 4.29 -20.63
C HIS A 89 -8.39 3.40 -20.89
N ALA A 90 -8.10 2.43 -20.02
CA ALA A 90 -6.96 1.53 -20.15
C ALA A 90 -7.00 0.69 -21.44
N LEU A 91 -8.20 0.28 -21.89
CA LEU A 91 -8.34 -0.49 -23.12
C LEU A 91 -8.14 0.34 -24.39
N LEU A 92 -8.50 1.63 -24.35
CA LEU A 92 -8.53 2.54 -25.50
C LEU A 92 -7.31 3.46 -25.60
N SER A 93 -6.64 3.75 -24.48
CA SER A 93 -5.52 4.69 -24.43
C SER A 93 -4.31 4.22 -25.25
N GLY A 94 -3.63 5.17 -25.88
CA GLY A 94 -2.41 4.90 -26.65
C GLY A 94 -2.59 4.10 -27.95
N ARG A 95 -3.81 3.65 -28.28
CA ARG A 95 -4.07 2.94 -29.54
C ARG A 95 -4.07 3.90 -30.73
N ARG A 96 -3.41 3.51 -31.81
CA ARG A 96 -3.41 4.22 -33.10
C ARG A 96 -3.94 3.28 -34.19
N GLY A 97 -4.83 3.79 -35.05
CA GLY A 97 -5.46 3.00 -36.10
C GLY A 97 -6.55 2.05 -35.59
N ALA A 98 -7.03 1.17 -36.47
CA ALA A 98 -8.16 0.30 -36.19
C ALA A 98 -7.84 -0.73 -35.08
N LEU A 99 -8.82 -1.02 -34.22
CA LEU A 99 -8.72 -2.06 -33.20
C LEU A 99 -8.45 -3.43 -33.82
N ASP A 100 -7.44 -4.14 -33.32
CA ASP A 100 -7.19 -5.55 -33.64
C ASP A 100 -8.27 -6.48 -33.04
N GLY A 101 -8.30 -7.75 -33.46
CA GLY A 101 -9.30 -8.72 -33.02
C GLY A 101 -9.29 -8.98 -31.50
N ALA A 102 -8.11 -9.01 -30.87
CA ALA A 102 -7.99 -9.23 -29.43
C ALA A 102 -8.51 -8.02 -28.64
N ALA A 103 -8.25 -6.81 -29.13
CA ALA A 103 -8.78 -5.58 -28.58
C ALA A 103 -10.30 -5.52 -28.66
N ARG A 104 -10.87 -5.82 -29.84
CA ARG A 104 -12.33 -5.90 -30.02
C ARG A 104 -12.97 -6.92 -29.08
N GLY A 105 -12.34 -8.09 -28.91
CA GLY A 105 -12.77 -9.10 -27.95
C GLY A 105 -12.82 -8.57 -26.51
N ARG A 106 -11.76 -7.89 -26.05
CA ARG A 106 -11.71 -7.29 -24.71
C ARG A 106 -12.73 -6.18 -24.50
N LEU A 107 -12.96 -5.34 -25.52
CA LEU A 107 -14.00 -4.30 -25.47
C LEU A 107 -15.40 -4.91 -25.36
N ALA A 108 -15.69 -5.92 -26.16
CA ALA A 108 -16.97 -6.62 -26.13
C ALA A 108 -17.22 -7.30 -24.77
N GLU A 109 -16.19 -7.93 -24.21
CA GLU A 109 -16.28 -8.54 -22.88
C GLU A 109 -16.52 -7.49 -21.78
N LEU A 110 -15.76 -6.39 -21.78
CA LEU A 110 -15.97 -5.31 -20.80
C LEU A 110 -17.38 -4.73 -20.92
N ARG A 111 -17.86 -4.50 -22.15
CA ARG A 111 -19.21 -4.02 -22.41
C ARG A 111 -20.28 -4.97 -21.85
N GLN A 112 -20.14 -6.27 -22.06
CA GLN A 112 -21.06 -7.27 -21.50
C GLN A 112 -21.08 -7.23 -19.96
N ARG A 113 -19.91 -7.14 -19.33
CA ARG A 113 -19.80 -7.07 -17.86
C ARG A 113 -20.44 -5.79 -17.30
N ILE A 114 -20.22 -4.65 -17.95
CA ILE A 114 -20.83 -3.37 -17.56
C ILE A 114 -22.36 -3.42 -17.74
N ALA A 115 -22.85 -3.98 -18.85
CA ALA A 115 -24.28 -4.11 -19.11
C ALA A 115 -24.97 -5.01 -18.07
N ALA A 116 -24.35 -6.13 -17.70
CA ALA A 116 -24.84 -7.00 -16.64
C ALA A 116 -24.87 -6.29 -15.28
N ALA A 117 -23.83 -5.54 -14.94
CA ALA A 117 -23.79 -4.75 -13.71
C ALA A 117 -24.87 -3.66 -13.68
N ALA A 118 -25.11 -2.98 -14.81
CA ALA A 118 -26.12 -1.93 -14.94
C ALA A 118 -27.55 -2.48 -14.77
N ALA A 119 -27.83 -3.68 -15.29
CA ALA A 119 -29.13 -4.33 -15.15
C ALA A 119 -29.45 -4.76 -13.71
N ASP A 120 -28.43 -4.93 -12.87
CA ASP A 120 -28.55 -5.45 -11.50
C ASP A 120 -28.38 -4.35 -10.42
N LEU A 121 -28.53 -3.06 -10.77
CA LEU A 121 -28.34 -1.97 -9.82
C LEU A 121 -29.48 -1.83 -8.79
N ASP A 122 -30.72 -2.07 -9.20
CA ASP A 122 -31.92 -1.70 -8.41
C ASP A 122 -32.09 -2.54 -7.14
N GLY A 123 -31.50 -3.74 -7.10
CA GLY A 123 -31.53 -4.65 -5.94
C GLY A 123 -30.41 -4.44 -4.92
N ARG A 124 -29.51 -3.47 -5.12
CA ARG A 124 -28.28 -3.32 -4.33
C ARG A 124 -28.39 -2.37 -3.14
N GLY A 125 -29.57 -1.79 -2.91
CA GLY A 125 -29.86 -0.94 -1.75
C GLY A 125 -29.07 0.38 -1.71
N PHE A 126 -28.64 0.89 -2.88
CA PHE A 126 -28.02 2.22 -2.98
C PHE A 126 -29.03 3.30 -2.54
N THR A 127 -28.53 4.42 -2.02
CA THR A 127 -29.40 5.61 -1.88
C THR A 127 -29.86 6.08 -3.27
N PRO A 128 -30.95 6.86 -3.37
CA PRO A 128 -31.40 7.40 -4.66
C PRO A 128 -30.29 8.13 -5.43
N GLU A 129 -29.46 8.92 -4.72
CA GLU A 129 -28.34 9.67 -5.28
C GLU A 129 -27.23 8.73 -5.77
N GLN A 130 -26.86 7.74 -4.96
CA GLN A 130 -25.87 6.73 -5.33
C GLN A 130 -26.32 5.91 -6.54
N LEU A 131 -27.58 5.48 -6.57
CA LEU A 131 -28.14 4.72 -7.68
C LEU A 131 -28.13 5.52 -8.98
N ALA A 132 -28.57 6.78 -8.94
CA ALA A 132 -28.52 7.68 -10.09
C ALA A 132 -27.08 7.86 -10.59
N ARG A 133 -26.12 7.99 -9.67
CA ARG A 133 -24.68 8.10 -10.00
C ARG A 133 -24.14 6.84 -10.67
N GLN A 134 -24.46 5.65 -10.14
CA GLN A 134 -24.00 4.40 -10.76
C GLN A 134 -24.55 4.22 -12.19
N ARG A 135 -25.82 4.58 -12.40
CA ARG A 135 -26.44 4.57 -13.73
C ARG A 135 -25.72 5.51 -14.70
N ARG A 136 -25.34 6.73 -14.26
CA ARG A 136 -24.57 7.67 -15.10
C ARG A 136 -23.20 7.10 -15.47
N ILE A 137 -22.45 6.57 -14.50
CA ILE A 137 -21.10 6.03 -14.74
C ILE A 137 -21.14 4.87 -15.73
N LEU A 138 -21.98 3.86 -15.46
CA LEU A 138 -22.07 2.68 -16.31
C LEU A 138 -22.67 3.01 -17.68
N GLY A 139 -23.69 3.88 -17.73
CA GLY A 139 -24.33 4.30 -18.98
C GLY A 139 -23.37 5.04 -19.91
N ALA A 140 -22.60 6.00 -19.38
CA ALA A 140 -21.59 6.71 -20.16
C ALA A 140 -20.47 5.77 -20.65
N SER A 141 -20.06 4.81 -19.81
CA SER A 141 -19.05 3.82 -20.17
C SER A 141 -19.52 2.91 -21.32
N LEU A 142 -20.79 2.47 -21.28
CA LEU A 142 -21.40 1.70 -22.38
C LEU A 142 -21.46 2.50 -23.68
N ALA A 143 -21.87 3.76 -23.60
CA ALA A 143 -21.97 4.63 -24.78
C ALA A 143 -20.62 4.77 -25.50
N LEU A 144 -19.53 5.00 -24.76
CA LEU A 144 -18.20 5.12 -25.35
C LEU A 144 -17.70 3.78 -25.93
N LEU A 145 -17.99 2.65 -25.28
CA LEU A 145 -17.64 1.32 -25.79
C LEU A 145 -18.39 0.98 -27.08
N ASP A 146 -19.66 1.38 -27.18
CA ASP A 146 -20.49 1.19 -28.37
C ASP A 146 -19.97 2.03 -29.54
N GLU A 147 -19.64 3.30 -29.29
CA GLU A 147 -18.99 4.19 -30.26
C GLU A 147 -17.66 3.60 -30.75
N ALA A 148 -16.77 3.22 -29.82
CA ALA A 148 -15.46 2.68 -30.14
C ALA A 148 -15.55 1.36 -30.93
N SER A 149 -16.55 0.53 -30.64
CA SER A 149 -16.78 -0.73 -31.36
C SER A 149 -17.28 -0.47 -32.79
N ALA A 150 -18.17 0.50 -32.98
CA ALA A 150 -18.73 0.85 -34.29
C ALA A 150 -17.70 1.54 -35.20
N ALA A 151 -16.93 2.47 -34.64
CA ALA A 151 -15.90 3.22 -35.38
C ALA A 151 -14.56 2.48 -35.51
N GLY A 152 -14.40 1.36 -34.80
CA GLY A 152 -13.14 0.61 -34.76
C GLY A 152 -12.03 1.32 -33.98
N GLY A 153 -12.38 2.20 -33.05
CA GLY A 153 -11.50 3.01 -32.21
C GLY A 153 -12.22 4.28 -31.71
N VAL A 154 -11.55 5.08 -30.88
CA VAL A 154 -12.05 6.39 -30.42
C VAL A 154 -10.98 7.46 -30.62
N ALA A 155 -11.40 8.69 -30.93
CA ALA A 155 -10.48 9.82 -30.99
C ALA A 155 -9.89 10.13 -29.60
N PRO A 156 -8.60 10.50 -29.47
CA PRO A 156 -7.98 10.87 -28.19
C PRO A 156 -8.75 11.97 -27.44
N GLU A 157 -9.31 12.93 -28.16
CA GLU A 157 -10.09 14.05 -27.62
C GLU A 157 -11.41 13.58 -27.01
N ALA A 158 -12.09 12.64 -27.66
CA ALA A 158 -13.32 12.04 -27.17
C ALA A 158 -13.06 11.18 -25.93
N LEU A 159 -11.97 10.40 -25.92
CA LEU A 159 -11.56 9.65 -24.74
C LEU A 159 -11.21 10.58 -23.55
N SER A 160 -10.53 11.69 -23.82
CA SER A 160 -10.18 12.69 -22.81
C SER A 160 -11.40 13.46 -22.28
N ALA A 161 -12.36 13.78 -23.14
CA ALA A 161 -13.63 14.39 -22.75
C ALA A 161 -14.45 13.44 -21.86
N PHE A 162 -14.54 12.15 -22.24
CA PHE A 162 -15.18 11.13 -21.44
C PHE A 162 -14.56 11.03 -20.05
N THR A 163 -13.23 10.87 -19.94
CA THR A 163 -12.59 10.71 -18.62
C THR A 163 -12.84 11.92 -17.73
N ARG A 164 -12.70 13.15 -18.25
CA ARG A 164 -13.00 14.38 -17.51
C ARG A 164 -14.45 14.45 -17.05
N ALA A 165 -15.40 14.06 -17.89
CA ALA A 165 -16.81 14.06 -17.54
C ALA A 165 -17.17 13.02 -16.46
N GLN A 166 -16.41 11.92 -16.38
CA GLN A 166 -16.62 10.86 -15.37
C GLN A 166 -15.98 11.18 -14.01
N THR A 167 -14.93 12.01 -13.98
CA THR A 167 -14.15 12.29 -12.75
C THR A 167 -15.01 12.69 -11.55
N PRO A 168 -15.97 13.63 -11.64
CA PRO A 168 -16.75 14.03 -10.46
C PRO A 168 -17.54 12.87 -9.83
N ASP A 169 -18.20 12.05 -10.65
CA ASP A 169 -19.00 10.91 -10.17
C ASP A 169 -18.10 9.79 -9.60
N VAL A 170 -16.92 9.58 -10.20
CA VAL A 170 -15.89 8.65 -9.69
C VAL A 170 -15.37 9.10 -8.32
N LEU A 171 -15.08 10.39 -8.14
CA LEU A 171 -14.60 10.93 -6.87
C LEU A 171 -15.66 10.84 -5.77
N LEU A 172 -16.94 11.05 -6.10
CA LEU A 172 -18.03 10.86 -5.15
C LEU A 172 -18.21 9.38 -4.74
N ASN A 173 -17.98 8.43 -5.65
CA ASN A 173 -17.89 7.01 -5.27
C ASN A 173 -16.72 6.73 -4.33
N ALA A 174 -15.56 7.35 -4.58
CA ALA A 174 -14.38 7.20 -3.73
C ALA A 174 -14.62 7.78 -2.33
N GLU A 175 -15.30 8.93 -2.23
CA GLU A 175 -15.68 9.54 -0.95
C GLU A 175 -16.64 8.62 -0.16
N ASP A 176 -17.72 8.16 -0.78
CA ASP A 176 -18.69 7.27 -0.11
C ASP A 176 -18.04 5.93 0.29
N ALA A 177 -17.11 5.40 -0.51
CA ALA A 177 -16.34 4.21 -0.15
C ALA A 177 -15.40 4.49 1.04
N ALA A 178 -14.68 5.62 1.05
CA ALA A 178 -13.84 6.00 2.17
C ALA A 178 -14.66 6.16 3.46
N ARG A 179 -15.85 6.76 3.37
CA ARG A 179 -16.81 6.89 4.47
C ARG A 179 -17.20 5.52 5.03
N ASP A 180 -17.62 4.59 4.18
CA ASP A 180 -17.96 3.22 4.58
C ASP A 180 -16.81 2.54 5.34
N GLN A 181 -15.58 2.64 4.81
CA GLN A 181 -14.41 2.05 5.46
C GLN A 181 -14.13 2.71 6.83
N ILE A 182 -14.13 4.04 6.91
CA ILE A 182 -13.86 4.78 8.15
C ILE A 182 -14.90 4.44 9.23
N GLU A 183 -16.19 4.53 8.88
CA GLU A 183 -17.28 4.28 9.83
C GLU A 183 -17.29 2.83 10.31
N THR A 184 -17.00 1.87 9.42
CA THR A 184 -16.91 0.45 9.77
C THR A 184 -15.72 0.17 10.68
N MET A 185 -14.52 0.65 10.33
CA MET A 185 -13.35 0.52 11.20
C MET A 185 -13.59 1.17 12.56
N HIS A 186 -14.21 2.35 12.58
CA HIS A 186 -14.51 3.06 13.81
C HIS A 186 -15.45 2.28 14.72
N ALA A 187 -16.56 1.77 14.18
CA ALA A 187 -17.49 0.93 14.94
C ALA A 187 -16.81 -0.33 15.50
N THR A 188 -15.99 -1.02 14.70
CA THR A 188 -15.25 -2.22 15.11
C THR A 188 -14.24 -1.90 16.22
N VAL A 189 -13.44 -0.84 16.06
CA VAL A 189 -12.40 -0.46 17.04
C VAL A 189 -13.02 0.03 18.34
N GLU A 190 -14.06 0.87 18.30
CA GLU A 190 -14.75 1.31 19.51
C GLU A 190 -15.44 0.15 20.24
N ALA A 191 -15.96 -0.83 19.51
CA ALA A 191 -16.49 -2.04 20.11
C ALA A 191 -15.44 -2.81 20.92
N TRP A 192 -14.22 -2.96 20.39
CA TRP A 192 -13.12 -3.59 21.12
C TRP A 192 -12.61 -2.73 22.28
N LYS A 193 -12.55 -1.40 22.11
CA LYS A 193 -12.09 -0.47 23.15
C LYS A 193 -12.99 -0.49 24.38
N ARG A 194 -14.30 -0.75 24.23
CA ARG A 194 -15.24 -0.86 25.38
C ARG A 194 -14.74 -1.85 26.45
N ASP A 195 -14.10 -2.92 26.03
CA ASP A 195 -13.58 -3.95 26.94
C ASP A 195 -12.13 -3.69 27.36
N MET A 196 -11.45 -2.64 26.84
CA MET A 196 -10.06 -2.29 27.15
C MET A 196 -9.95 -1.39 28.38
N THR A 197 -8.94 -1.63 29.22
CA THR A 197 -8.53 -0.71 30.29
C THR A 197 -7.91 0.56 29.71
N PRO A 198 -7.79 1.65 30.50
CA PRO A 198 -7.08 2.85 30.07
C PRO A 198 -5.66 2.56 29.58
N ASP A 199 -4.88 1.79 30.34
CA ASP A 199 -3.50 1.42 29.99
C ASP A 199 -3.41 0.64 28.67
N GLU A 200 -4.36 -0.27 28.41
CA GLU A 200 -4.42 -0.99 27.14
C GLU A 200 -4.71 -0.06 25.97
N ARG A 201 -5.60 0.92 26.15
CA ARG A 201 -5.91 1.92 25.11
C ARG A 201 -4.72 2.84 24.84
N GLU A 202 -3.98 3.21 25.88
CA GLU A 202 -2.78 4.04 25.77
C GLU A 202 -1.66 3.31 25.00
N ARG A 203 -1.50 2.00 25.22
CA ARG A 203 -0.45 1.21 24.56
C ARG A 203 -0.84 0.61 23.20
N LEU A 204 -2.11 0.71 22.80
CA LEU A 204 -2.62 0.14 21.56
C LEU A 204 -1.79 0.60 20.35
N ARG A 205 -1.35 -0.34 19.51
CA ARG A 205 -0.65 -0.04 18.25
C ARG A 205 -1.42 -0.59 17.06
N ALA A 206 -1.16 -0.04 15.88
CA ALA A 206 -1.76 -0.47 14.62
C ALA A 206 -0.70 -0.67 13.54
N VAL A 207 -0.89 -1.69 12.70
CA VAL A 207 -0.19 -1.86 11.42
C VAL A 207 -1.20 -1.90 10.29
N VAL A 208 -0.89 -1.21 9.20
CA VAL A 208 -1.76 -1.12 8.01
C VAL A 208 -1.03 -1.75 6.84
N ALA A 209 -1.57 -2.86 6.32
CA ALA A 209 -1.07 -3.48 5.09
C ALA A 209 -1.55 -2.68 3.87
N VAL A 210 -0.63 -2.19 3.04
CA VAL A 210 -0.95 -1.37 1.87
C VAL A 210 0.07 -1.59 0.75
N SER A 211 -0.35 -1.33 -0.49
CA SER A 211 0.61 -1.19 -1.59
C SER A 211 1.38 0.13 -1.49
N HIS A 212 2.64 0.12 -1.92
CA HIS A 212 3.52 1.29 -1.90
C HIS A 212 2.88 2.55 -2.53
N MET A 213 2.23 2.39 -3.70
CA MET A 213 1.57 3.49 -4.41
C MET A 213 0.39 4.12 -3.67
N ALA A 214 -0.25 3.37 -2.76
CA ALA A 214 -1.38 3.86 -1.98
C ALA A 214 -0.98 4.31 -0.57
N ARG A 215 0.32 4.28 -0.20
CA ARG A 215 0.78 4.80 1.10
C ARG A 215 0.41 6.26 1.29
N PRO A 216 0.69 7.18 0.34
CA PRO A 216 0.37 8.59 0.55
C PRO A 216 -1.14 8.80 0.65
N GLY A 217 -1.60 9.10 1.87
CA GLY A 217 -3.02 9.31 2.15
C GLY A 217 -3.86 8.04 2.26
N ASN A 218 -3.25 6.90 2.62
CA ASN A 218 -4.01 5.69 2.93
C ASN A 218 -5.10 5.94 4.00
N VAL A 219 -6.34 5.51 3.73
CA VAL A 219 -7.51 5.75 4.58
C VAL A 219 -7.34 5.16 5.99
N ALA A 220 -6.88 3.91 6.10
CA ALA A 220 -6.71 3.24 7.39
C ALA A 220 -5.56 3.85 8.20
N ALA A 221 -4.44 4.18 7.54
CA ALA A 221 -3.32 4.85 8.20
C ALA A 221 -3.76 6.21 8.76
N GLN A 222 -4.47 7.03 7.97
CA GLN A 222 -5.02 8.30 8.45
C GLN A 222 -5.98 8.12 9.63
N TYR A 223 -6.89 7.15 9.55
CA TYR A 223 -7.82 6.83 10.63
C TYR A 223 -7.10 6.44 11.93
N PHE A 224 -6.14 5.51 11.86
CA PHE A 224 -5.39 5.08 13.05
C PHE A 224 -4.48 6.18 13.59
N SER A 225 -3.89 7.02 12.73
CA SER A 225 -3.08 8.16 13.20
C SER A 225 -3.91 9.09 14.08
N ILE A 226 -5.11 9.48 13.62
CA ILE A 226 -6.00 10.36 14.38
C ILE A 226 -6.45 9.67 15.68
N THR A 227 -6.92 8.43 15.60
CA THR A 227 -7.55 7.75 16.75
C THR A 227 -6.56 7.27 17.81
N LEU A 228 -5.28 7.10 17.46
CA LEU A 228 -4.21 6.74 18.40
C LEU A 228 -3.37 7.96 18.83
N GLY A 229 -3.74 9.18 18.42
CA GLY A 229 -3.09 10.42 18.86
C GLY A 229 -1.73 10.69 18.21
N GLU A 230 -1.48 10.10 17.04
CA GLU A 230 -0.30 10.37 16.22
C GLU A 230 -0.47 11.67 15.40
N THR A 231 0.63 12.18 14.83
CA THR A 231 0.54 13.32 13.91
C THR A 231 -0.18 12.91 12.61
N TRP A 232 -1.15 13.72 12.19
CA TRP A 232 -1.90 13.52 10.95
C TRP A 232 -1.59 14.64 9.94
N GLN A 233 -0.93 14.27 8.83
CA GLN A 233 -0.56 15.19 7.76
C GLN A 233 -1.48 15.08 6.52
N GLY A 234 -2.47 14.19 6.57
CA GLY A 234 -3.36 13.86 5.45
C GLY A 234 -2.68 13.02 4.36
N ARG A 235 -1.53 13.45 3.83
CA ARG A 235 -0.75 12.76 2.80
C ARG A 235 0.63 12.40 3.35
N PHE A 236 0.84 11.12 3.65
CA PHE A 236 2.13 10.59 4.10
C PHE A 236 3.02 10.27 2.88
N ASP A 237 3.70 11.30 2.36
CA ASP A 237 4.70 11.17 1.30
C ASP A 237 5.95 10.42 1.79
N GLN A 238 6.32 10.64 3.05
CA GLN A 238 7.35 9.90 3.78
C GLN A 238 6.77 9.26 5.04
N GLU A 239 7.39 8.16 5.46
CA GLU A 239 7.06 7.59 6.75
C GLU A 239 7.66 8.48 7.85
N ASP A 240 6.81 9.02 8.72
CA ASP A 240 7.26 9.83 9.86
C ASP A 240 8.12 8.98 10.80
N LEU A 241 9.40 9.32 10.94
CA LEU A 241 10.38 8.60 11.74
C LEU A 241 10.53 9.25 13.12
N ARG A 242 9.44 9.31 13.89
CA ARG A 242 9.47 9.83 15.26
C ARG A 242 9.59 8.70 16.29
N PRO A 243 10.30 8.96 17.41
CA PRO A 243 10.27 8.09 18.60
C PRO A 243 8.85 7.71 19.03
N GLY A 244 8.66 6.45 19.42
CA GLY A 244 7.42 5.98 20.06
C GLY A 244 6.20 5.78 19.16
N LYS A 245 6.36 5.82 17.83
CA LYS A 245 5.27 5.70 16.84
C LYS A 245 4.39 4.45 17.04
N ARG A 246 3.07 4.66 16.99
CA ARG A 246 2.03 3.63 17.22
C ARG A 246 1.39 3.09 15.94
N VAL A 247 1.52 3.78 14.82
CA VAL A 247 0.92 3.38 13.53
C VAL A 247 2.01 3.13 12.52
N LEU A 248 2.14 1.89 12.04
CA LEU A 248 3.08 1.52 10.99
C LEU A 248 2.37 1.13 9.71
N THR A 249 3.06 1.30 8.59
CA THR A 249 2.61 0.85 7.28
C THR A 249 3.45 -0.34 6.84
N ALA A 250 2.82 -1.48 6.57
CA ALA A 250 3.47 -2.63 5.97
C ALA A 250 3.28 -2.58 4.45
N GLU A 251 4.36 -2.30 3.73
CA GLU A 251 4.38 -2.37 2.28
C GLU A 251 4.78 -3.77 1.82
N ALA A 252 4.24 -4.23 0.69
CA ALA A 252 4.57 -5.50 0.02
C ALA A 252 4.12 -6.81 0.70
N THR A 253 3.46 -6.76 1.85
CA THR A 253 2.82 -7.93 2.46
C THR A 253 1.39 -7.66 2.91
N PHE A 254 0.54 -8.68 2.78
CA PHE A 254 -0.82 -8.74 3.32
C PHE A 254 -0.96 -9.91 4.31
N ASP A 255 0.16 -10.48 4.76
CA ASP A 255 0.17 -11.55 5.76
C ASP A 255 0.09 -10.98 7.18
N GLU A 256 -0.76 -11.58 8.01
CA GLU A 256 -0.97 -11.15 9.40
C GLU A 256 0.30 -11.30 10.25
N ALA A 257 1.01 -12.41 10.11
CA ALA A 257 2.22 -12.66 10.90
C ALA A 257 3.35 -11.71 10.50
N GLU A 258 3.55 -11.48 9.20
CA GLU A 258 4.53 -10.51 8.71
C GLU A 258 4.20 -9.07 9.10
N ALA A 259 2.93 -8.66 9.03
CA ALA A 259 2.50 -7.32 9.45
C ALA A 259 2.78 -7.08 10.95
N PHE A 260 2.52 -8.06 11.80
CA PHE A 260 2.85 -7.95 13.22
C PHE A 260 4.35 -8.06 13.51
N ALA A 261 5.08 -8.88 12.74
CA ALA A 261 6.53 -8.95 12.83
C ALA A 261 7.18 -7.58 12.53
N LEU A 262 6.62 -6.79 11.61
CA LEU A 262 7.09 -5.43 11.33
C LEU A 262 7.00 -4.52 12.56
N LEU A 263 5.89 -4.55 13.31
CA LEU A 263 5.75 -3.80 14.57
C LEU A 263 6.81 -4.21 15.59
N ALA A 264 7.08 -5.50 15.70
CA ALA A 264 8.08 -6.04 16.61
C ALA A 264 9.51 -5.66 16.19
N THR A 265 9.82 -5.70 14.90
CA THR A 265 11.08 -5.21 14.32
C THR A 265 11.30 -3.75 14.68
N HIS A 266 10.31 -2.89 14.43
CA HIS A 266 10.44 -1.46 14.74
C HIS A 266 10.65 -1.19 16.24
N ALA A 267 9.95 -1.92 17.11
CA ALA A 267 10.13 -1.79 18.56
C ALA A 267 11.50 -2.31 19.03
N LEU A 268 11.99 -3.40 18.46
CA LEU A 268 13.31 -3.96 18.76
C LEU A 268 14.42 -3.00 18.28
N ASP A 269 14.32 -2.55 17.04
CA ASP A 269 15.30 -1.67 16.40
C ASP A 269 15.38 -0.32 17.10
N ALA A 270 14.24 0.27 17.50
CA ALA A 270 14.22 1.47 18.34
C ALA A 270 15.10 1.30 19.59
N GLY A 271 14.93 0.18 20.30
CA GLY A 271 15.71 -0.12 21.49
C GLY A 271 17.18 -0.42 21.22
N VAL A 272 17.53 -1.05 20.10
CA VAL A 272 18.92 -1.26 19.67
C VAL A 272 19.54 0.09 19.31
N ALA A 273 18.83 0.88 18.53
CA ALA A 273 19.28 2.15 17.98
C ALA A 273 19.60 3.16 19.08
N THR A 274 18.72 3.32 20.06
CA THR A 274 18.97 4.17 21.24
C THR A 274 20.24 3.74 21.99
N ARG A 275 20.48 2.43 22.16
CA ARG A 275 21.61 1.92 22.95
C ARG A 275 22.95 2.02 22.22
N PHE A 276 22.96 1.75 20.91
CA PHE A 276 24.19 1.77 20.11
C PHE A 276 24.52 3.15 19.56
N PHE A 277 23.51 3.95 19.20
CA PHE A 277 23.69 5.21 18.47
C PHE A 277 23.19 6.44 19.24
N GLY A 278 22.49 6.27 20.37
CA GLY A 278 21.88 7.38 21.10
C GLY A 278 20.69 8.02 20.39
N GLU A 279 20.20 7.40 19.31
CA GLU A 279 19.14 7.91 18.44
C GLU A 279 18.15 6.76 18.17
N GLU A 280 16.90 6.89 18.61
CA GLU A 280 15.88 5.83 18.50
C GLU A 280 15.57 5.46 17.04
N THR A 281 15.65 6.42 16.13
CA THR A 281 15.23 6.28 14.73
C THR A 281 16.39 5.90 13.81
N ARG A 282 17.59 5.64 14.35
CA ARG A 282 18.81 5.43 13.54
C ARG A 282 18.73 4.20 12.63
N LEU A 283 18.01 3.16 13.06
CA LEU A 283 17.78 1.93 12.30
C LEU A 283 16.52 1.98 11.42
N SER A 284 15.76 3.08 11.44
CA SER A 284 14.65 3.31 10.53
C SER A 284 15.10 3.85 9.15
N ARG A 285 16.40 4.03 8.96
CA ARG A 285 17.06 4.37 7.69
C ARG A 285 18.24 3.42 7.46
N ASP A 286 18.70 3.31 6.22
CA ASP A 286 19.86 2.46 5.89
C ASP A 286 21.06 2.78 6.79
N ILE A 287 21.65 1.75 7.41
CA ILE A 287 22.81 1.93 8.30
C ILE A 287 24.00 2.56 7.56
N LEU A 288 24.11 2.30 6.27
CA LEU A 288 25.16 2.79 5.38
C LEU A 288 24.86 4.19 4.82
N ALA A 289 23.66 4.74 5.01
CA ALA A 289 23.23 6.01 4.37
C ALA A 289 24.22 7.16 4.58
N ASP A 290 24.58 7.46 5.83
CA ASP A 290 25.49 8.58 6.16
C ASP A 290 26.87 8.41 5.48
N ALA A 291 27.36 7.18 5.40
CA ALA A 291 28.62 6.87 4.73
C ALA A 291 28.47 6.99 3.21
N ALA A 292 27.36 6.50 2.65
CA ALA A 292 27.06 6.61 1.23
C ALA A 292 26.98 8.07 0.79
N GLU A 293 26.25 8.93 1.52
CA GLU A 293 26.15 10.37 1.23
C GLU A 293 27.54 11.02 1.18
N ARG A 294 28.36 10.84 2.22
CA ARG A 294 29.73 11.37 2.27
C ARG A 294 30.62 10.85 1.14
N ILE A 295 30.52 9.56 0.82
CA ILE A 295 31.31 8.92 -0.24
C ILE A 295 30.90 9.47 -1.60
N LEU A 296 29.59 9.55 -1.87
CA LEU A 296 29.03 10.07 -3.12
C LEU A 296 29.35 11.56 -3.29
N ALA A 297 29.27 12.35 -2.22
CA ALA A 297 29.68 13.75 -2.24
C ALA A 297 31.16 13.92 -2.62
N GLY A 298 32.04 13.07 -2.08
CA GLY A 298 33.45 13.04 -2.47
C GLY A 298 33.67 12.59 -3.92
N MET A 299 32.96 11.54 -4.37
CA MET A 299 33.11 10.96 -5.71
C MET A 299 32.58 11.88 -6.82
N PHE A 300 31.45 12.54 -6.58
CA PHE A 300 30.72 13.31 -7.58
C PHE A 300 30.80 14.81 -7.37
N HIS A 301 31.49 15.26 -6.31
CA HIS A 301 31.57 16.67 -5.91
C HIS A 301 30.17 17.32 -5.79
N LYS A 302 29.20 16.54 -5.31
CA LYS A 302 27.79 16.94 -5.18
C LYS A 302 27.25 16.55 -3.81
N GLU A 303 26.77 17.52 -3.07
CA GLU A 303 26.07 17.29 -1.80
C GLU A 303 24.60 16.87 -2.03
N PRO A 304 23.98 16.11 -1.11
CA PRO A 304 22.55 15.87 -1.12
C PRO A 304 21.77 17.18 -1.10
N GLU A 305 20.76 17.30 -1.96
CA GLU A 305 19.84 18.43 -1.89
C GLU A 305 18.91 18.24 -0.68
N PRO A 306 18.66 19.29 0.13
CA PRO A 306 17.70 19.18 1.22
C PRO A 306 16.31 18.83 0.65
N PRO A 307 15.45 18.15 1.40
CA PRO A 307 14.06 17.94 1.00
C PRO A 307 13.45 19.29 0.66
N GLY A 308 12.97 19.47 -0.57
CA GLY A 308 12.39 20.73 -0.99
C GLY A 308 11.28 21.14 -0.03
N GLU A 309 11.32 22.38 0.49
CA GLU A 309 10.18 22.93 1.21
C GLU A 309 8.96 22.85 0.28
N ALA A 310 8.01 21.98 0.60
CA ALA A 310 6.73 21.98 -0.05
C ALA A 310 6.14 23.37 0.17
N GLY A 311 6.12 24.17 -0.91
CA GLY A 311 5.89 25.61 -0.85
C GLY A 311 4.73 25.97 0.06
N ALA A 312 5.03 26.72 1.11
CA ALA A 312 4.07 27.60 1.76
C ALA A 312 3.73 28.73 0.76
N GLY A 313 2.95 28.40 -0.25
CA GLY A 313 2.35 29.32 -1.21
C GLY A 313 0.83 29.30 -1.00
N GLY A 314 0.38 30.00 0.03
CA GLY A 314 -0.99 30.47 0.21
C GLY A 314 -0.99 31.99 0.21
#